data_AF-A0A7X2CF89-F1
#
_entry.id   AF-A0A7X2CF89-F1
#
_cell.length_a   1.000
_cell.length_b   1.000
_cell.length_c   1.000
_cell.angle_alpha   90.00
_cell.angle_beta   90.00
_cell.angle_gamma   90.00
#
_symmetry.space_group_name_H-M   'P 1'
#
loop_
_entity.id
_entity.type
_entity.pdbx_description
1 polymer ?
#
loop_
_entity_poly.entity_id
_entity_poly.type
_entity_poly.pdbx_seq_one_letter_code
_entity_poly.pdbx_strand_id
1 'polypeptide(L)'
;MNHDEDLLKLTRLLYYCVQSEAGKEIRPGQNWKNDAQVLGVKLFKHIASVQQISAGISFDFGGHAFSHVDHSSVAVLVRASIETLLAFKYIFTDDDINLCLFRHKLWKVSGLNKRSKITARSKASKTVQKGEAERIKSLKQEITQSPFYVNANRETRKEIDNCSWKPKGGVYVISGHIDIHQRYFSDIYNHLSEHAHASYISVLQTRDAENLEDQQMLAGSARQMLCMVLAHFLFAYSKLFPNALKILESDAETYKIATNWHLKTSHLNMLYD
;
A
#
# COMPACT_ATOMS: atom_id res chain seq x y z
N MET A 1 -0.97 -20.68 -13.89
CA MET A 1 -1.72 -19.64 -13.16
C MET A 1 -2.14 -18.60 -14.19
N ASN A 2 -3.44 -18.36 -14.35
CA ASN A 2 -3.93 -17.27 -15.19
C ASN A 2 -4.01 -16.02 -14.30
N HIS A 3 -2.98 -15.18 -14.34
CA HIS A 3 -2.85 -14.07 -13.39
C HIS A 3 -3.99 -13.06 -13.49
N ASP A 4 -4.64 -12.92 -14.64
CA ASP A 4 -5.76 -12.00 -14.81
C ASP A 4 -7.05 -12.52 -14.15
N GLU A 5 -7.32 -13.82 -14.31
CA GLU A 5 -8.43 -14.48 -13.62
C GLU A 5 -8.20 -14.50 -12.11
N ASP A 6 -6.98 -14.83 -11.68
CA ASP A 6 -6.58 -14.84 -10.27
C ASP A 6 -6.72 -13.43 -9.66
N LEU A 7 -6.26 -12.39 -10.37
CA LEU A 7 -6.37 -11.00 -9.92
C LEU A 7 -7.83 -10.60 -9.73
N LEU A 8 -8.72 -10.98 -10.63
CA LEU A 8 -10.15 -10.69 -10.51
C LEU A 8 -10.77 -11.37 -9.28
N LYS A 9 -10.48 -12.66 -9.07
CA LYS A 9 -10.96 -13.43 -7.91
C LYS A 9 -10.45 -12.82 -6.60
N LEU A 10 -9.15 -12.51 -6.51
CA LEU A 10 -8.54 -11.89 -5.33
C LEU A 10 -9.09 -10.48 -5.07
N THR A 11 -9.34 -9.69 -6.11
CA THR A 11 -9.91 -8.34 -5.99
C THR A 11 -11.34 -8.40 -5.46
N ARG A 12 -12.14 -9.34 -5.95
CA ARG A 12 -13.51 -9.58 -5.46
C ARG A 12 -13.50 -10.03 -4.00
N LEU A 13 -12.56 -10.89 -3.62
CA LEU A 13 -12.40 -11.32 -2.22
C LEU A 13 -12.00 -10.15 -1.32
N LEU A 14 -11.05 -9.30 -1.74
CA LEU A 14 -10.69 -8.08 -1.01
C LEU A 14 -11.90 -7.19 -0.79
N TYR A 15 -12.72 -6.98 -1.81
CA TYR A 15 -13.95 -6.20 -1.71
C TYR A 15 -14.85 -6.74 -0.58
N TYR A 16 -15.15 -8.04 -0.57
CA TYR A 16 -16.00 -8.62 0.46
C TYR A 16 -15.37 -8.55 1.87
N CYS A 17 -14.06 -8.80 1.99
CA CYS A 17 -13.35 -8.66 3.25
C CYS A 17 -13.44 -7.23 3.81
N VAL A 18 -13.25 -6.21 2.97
CA VAL A 18 -13.34 -4.79 3.36
C VAL A 18 -14.79 -4.40 3.70
N GLN A 19 -15.76 -4.84 2.91
CA GLN A 19 -17.18 -4.59 3.16
C GLN A 19 -17.68 -5.26 4.45
N SER A 20 -17.09 -6.38 4.85
CA SER A 20 -17.47 -7.07 6.08
C SER A 20 -17.30 -6.23 7.33
N GLU A 21 -16.47 -5.19 7.29
CA GLU A 21 -16.25 -4.28 8.41
C GLU A 21 -16.91 -2.90 8.17
N ALA A 22 -17.52 -2.67 7.01
CA ALA A 22 -18.12 -1.39 6.67
C ALA A 22 -19.37 -1.11 7.51
N GLY A 23 -19.45 0.10 8.08
CA GLY A 23 -20.60 0.54 8.88
C GLY A 23 -20.72 -0.13 10.26
N LYS A 24 -19.80 -1.01 10.64
CA LYS A 24 -19.80 -1.63 11.98
C LYS A 24 -19.35 -0.62 13.04
N GLU A 25 -19.92 -0.76 14.23
CA GLU A 25 -19.53 0.06 15.38
C GLU A 25 -18.08 -0.23 15.80
N ILE A 26 -17.31 0.84 16.00
CA ILE A 26 -15.93 0.75 16.45
C ILE A 26 -15.91 0.84 17.97
N ARG A 27 -15.48 -0.23 18.62
CA ARG A 27 -15.38 -0.27 20.08
C ARG A 27 -14.44 0.83 20.60
N PRO A 28 -14.70 1.42 21.77
CA PRO A 28 -13.79 2.35 22.41
C PRO A 28 -12.36 1.79 22.48
N GLY A 29 -11.37 2.62 22.11
CA GLY A 29 -9.96 2.21 22.03
C GLY A 29 -9.54 1.49 20.74
N GLN A 30 -10.48 1.13 19.85
CA GLN A 30 -10.18 0.48 18.56
C GLN A 30 -10.21 1.41 17.35
N ASN A 31 -10.32 2.73 17.58
CA ASN A 31 -10.39 3.76 16.53
C ASN A 31 -9.25 3.70 15.50
N TRP A 32 -8.07 3.21 15.90
CA TRP A 32 -6.93 3.01 15.01
C TRP A 32 -7.21 1.99 13.90
N LYS A 33 -8.07 0.97 14.16
CA LYS A 33 -8.48 -0.01 13.14
C LYS A 33 -9.29 0.60 12.00
N ASN A 34 -9.96 1.74 12.22
CA ASN A 34 -10.66 2.45 11.15
C ASN A 34 -9.69 2.88 10.03
N ASP A 35 -8.52 3.38 10.41
CA ASP A 35 -7.51 3.80 9.44
C ASP A 35 -6.94 2.60 8.67
N ALA A 36 -6.87 1.42 9.30
CA ALA A 36 -6.52 0.17 8.63
C ALA A 36 -7.57 -0.21 7.56
N GLN A 37 -8.86 -0.07 7.87
CA GLN A 37 -9.93 -0.28 6.90
C GLN A 37 -9.85 0.72 5.74
N VAL A 38 -9.54 1.99 6.02
CA VAL A 38 -9.32 3.01 4.99
C VAL A 38 -8.17 2.64 4.05
N LEU A 39 -7.08 2.04 4.57
CA LEU A 39 -6.02 1.50 3.72
C LEU A 39 -6.50 0.32 2.84
N GLY A 40 -7.39 -0.53 3.35
CA GLY A 40 -8.05 -1.58 2.54
C GLY A 40 -8.87 -1.00 1.39
N VAL A 41 -9.68 0.03 1.66
CA VAL A 41 -10.42 0.76 0.63
C VAL A 41 -9.48 1.43 -0.38
N LYS A 42 -8.38 2.03 0.09
CA LYS A 42 -7.37 2.65 -0.76
C LYS A 42 -6.72 1.62 -1.69
N LEU A 43 -6.33 0.46 -1.18
CA LEU A 43 -5.76 -0.62 -1.99
C LEU A 43 -6.75 -1.09 -3.06
N PHE A 44 -8.01 -1.34 -2.67
CA PHE A 44 -9.07 -1.71 -3.63
C PHE A 44 -9.21 -0.68 -4.76
N LYS A 45 -9.22 0.62 -4.42
CA LYS A 45 -9.30 1.70 -5.43
C LYS A 45 -8.08 1.73 -6.36
N HIS A 46 -6.88 1.48 -5.85
CA HIS A 46 -5.69 1.38 -6.71
C HIS A 46 -5.81 0.23 -7.70
N ILE A 47 -6.26 -0.94 -7.26
CA ILE A 47 -6.44 -2.12 -8.13
C ILE A 47 -7.51 -1.88 -9.19
N ALA A 48 -8.66 -1.31 -8.80
CA ALA A 48 -9.72 -0.95 -9.74
C ALA A 48 -9.22 0.04 -10.81
N SER A 49 -8.41 1.03 -10.42
CA SER A 49 -7.80 1.97 -11.36
C SER A 49 -6.82 1.29 -12.30
N VAL A 50 -5.99 0.37 -11.79
CA VAL A 50 -5.08 -0.44 -12.61
C VAL A 50 -5.85 -1.25 -13.65
N GLN A 51 -6.95 -1.90 -13.26
CA GLN A 51 -7.77 -2.68 -14.20
C GLN A 51 -8.37 -1.81 -15.30
N GLN A 52 -8.88 -0.62 -14.96
CA GLN A 52 -9.42 0.33 -15.93
C GLN A 52 -8.36 0.82 -16.92
N ILE A 53 -7.19 1.25 -16.42
CA ILE A 53 -6.12 1.76 -17.29
C ILE A 53 -5.55 0.64 -18.17
N SER A 54 -5.42 -0.57 -17.63
CA SER A 54 -4.90 -1.73 -18.37
C SER A 54 -5.84 -2.21 -19.47
N ALA A 55 -7.14 -1.90 -19.38
CA ALA A 55 -8.11 -2.21 -20.44
C ALA A 55 -7.93 -1.32 -21.69
N GLY A 56 -7.14 -0.25 -21.60
CA GLY A 56 -6.93 0.73 -22.65
C GLY A 56 -7.80 1.97 -22.49
N ILE A 57 -7.25 3.09 -22.95
CA ILE A 57 -7.89 4.40 -22.96
C ILE A 57 -8.06 4.80 -24.42
N SER A 58 -9.29 5.15 -24.80
CA SER A 58 -9.59 5.67 -26.13
C SER A 58 -10.28 7.03 -26.05
N PHE A 59 -9.82 7.99 -26.84
CA PHE A 59 -10.43 9.33 -26.92
C PHE A 59 -10.19 9.94 -28.30
N ASP A 60 -11.08 10.84 -28.72
CA ASP A 60 -10.88 11.67 -29.90
C ASP A 60 -10.20 12.98 -29.50
N PHE A 61 -9.17 13.38 -30.25
CA PHE A 61 -8.56 14.69 -30.09
C PHE A 61 -8.41 15.35 -31.47
N GLY A 62 -9.31 16.29 -31.76
CA GLY A 62 -9.31 17.04 -33.01
C GLY A 62 -9.59 16.16 -34.23
N GLY A 63 -10.54 15.22 -34.13
CA GLY A 63 -10.93 14.30 -35.20
C GLY A 63 -9.98 13.11 -35.41
N HIS A 64 -9.00 12.94 -34.50
CA HIS A 64 -8.07 11.82 -34.51
C HIS A 64 -8.40 10.91 -33.34
N ALA A 65 -8.69 9.64 -33.63
CA ALA A 65 -8.87 8.62 -32.62
C ALA A 65 -7.51 8.20 -32.04
N PHE A 66 -7.33 8.44 -30.74
CA PHE A 66 -6.19 7.96 -29.97
C PHE A 66 -6.61 6.75 -29.14
N SER A 67 -5.81 5.70 -29.17
CA SER A 67 -5.96 4.54 -28.29
C SER A 67 -4.59 4.10 -27.79
N HIS A 68 -4.46 3.91 -26.49
CA HIS A 68 -3.22 3.42 -25.87
C HIS A 68 -3.52 2.73 -24.53
N VAL A 69 -2.59 1.92 -24.06
CA VAL A 69 -2.54 1.43 -22.67
C VAL A 69 -1.41 2.17 -21.95
N ASP A 70 -1.75 2.96 -20.95
CA ASP A 70 -0.76 3.69 -20.14
C ASP A 70 -0.10 2.75 -19.12
N HIS A 71 0.82 1.91 -19.62
CA HIS A 71 1.57 0.95 -18.81
C HIS A 71 2.42 1.62 -17.71
N SER A 72 2.88 2.86 -17.94
CA SER A 72 3.63 3.64 -16.95
C SER A 72 2.75 4.04 -15.77
N SER A 73 1.52 4.51 -16.00
CA SER A 73 0.55 4.77 -14.92
C SER A 73 0.15 3.49 -14.19
N VAL A 74 0.04 2.36 -14.89
CA VAL A 74 -0.16 1.05 -14.24
C VAL A 74 0.98 0.75 -13.27
N ALA A 75 2.24 0.87 -13.71
CA ALA A 75 3.41 0.62 -12.86
C ALA A 75 3.41 1.53 -11.60
N VAL A 76 3.09 2.82 -11.75
CA VAL A 76 3.00 3.76 -10.62
C VAL A 76 1.92 3.35 -9.62
N LEU A 77 0.75 2.91 -10.08
CA LEU A 77 -0.33 2.47 -9.19
C LEU A 77 -0.04 1.13 -8.52
N VAL A 78 0.65 0.21 -9.20
CA VAL A 78 1.14 -1.04 -8.58
C VAL A 78 2.15 -0.72 -7.48
N ARG A 79 3.10 0.19 -7.73
CA ARG A 79 4.02 0.69 -6.69
C ARG A 79 3.27 1.28 -5.48
N ALA A 80 2.27 2.11 -5.73
CA ALA A 80 1.45 2.69 -4.66
C ALA A 80 0.67 1.62 -3.88
N SER A 81 0.28 0.53 -4.53
CA SER A 81 -0.35 -0.64 -3.90
C SER A 81 0.63 -1.38 -2.99
N ILE A 82 1.88 -1.58 -3.43
CA ILE A 82 2.97 -2.13 -2.60
C ILE A 82 3.21 -1.25 -1.37
N GLU A 83 3.34 0.07 -1.54
CA GLU A 83 3.52 0.98 -0.39
C GLU A 83 2.33 0.94 0.59
N THR A 84 1.11 0.73 0.08
CA THR A 84 -0.09 0.58 0.90
C THR A 84 -0.05 -0.71 1.72
N LEU A 85 0.37 -1.84 1.11
CA LEU A 85 0.60 -3.10 1.80
C LEU A 85 1.68 -2.97 2.90
N LEU A 86 2.82 -2.35 2.57
CA LEU A 86 3.92 -2.17 3.52
C LEU A 86 3.49 -1.34 4.72
N ALA A 87 2.79 -0.23 4.48
CA ALA A 87 2.24 0.58 5.56
C ALA A 87 1.25 -0.23 6.42
N PHE A 88 0.36 -0.99 5.78
CA PHE A 88 -0.62 -1.81 6.49
C PHE A 88 0.07 -2.85 7.40
N LYS A 89 0.98 -3.66 6.84
CA LYS A 89 1.65 -4.73 7.60
C LYS A 89 2.49 -4.15 8.74
N TYR A 90 3.27 -3.10 8.47
CA TYR A 90 4.15 -2.50 9.47
C TYR A 90 3.40 -1.87 10.64
N ILE A 91 2.32 -1.14 10.35
CA ILE A 91 1.61 -0.35 11.35
C ILE A 91 0.62 -1.22 12.13
N PHE A 92 -0.03 -2.21 11.50
CA PHE A 92 -1.23 -2.82 12.05
C PHE A 92 -1.17 -4.31 12.37
N THR A 93 -0.11 -5.03 11.97
CA THR A 93 -0.10 -6.51 12.05
C THR A 93 0.98 -7.13 12.93
N ASP A 94 1.62 -6.32 13.77
CA ASP A 94 2.56 -6.78 14.78
C ASP A 94 1.83 -7.55 15.89
N ASP A 95 2.53 -8.50 16.54
CA ASP A 95 1.98 -9.24 17.66
C ASP A 95 1.92 -8.38 18.93
N ASP A 96 2.81 -7.39 19.06
CA ASP A 96 2.73 -6.38 20.09
C ASP A 96 1.74 -5.26 19.68
N ILE A 97 0.55 -5.31 20.28
CA ILE A 97 -0.50 -4.30 20.09
C ILE A 97 -0.04 -2.89 20.49
N ASN A 98 0.79 -2.75 21.51
CA ASN A 98 1.28 -1.44 21.94
C ASN A 98 2.23 -0.85 20.89
N LEU A 99 3.03 -1.70 20.24
CA LEU A 99 3.89 -1.30 19.13
C LEU A 99 3.06 -0.86 17.92
N CYS A 100 1.97 -1.56 17.59
CA CYS A 100 1.02 -1.12 16.55
C CYS A 100 0.45 0.26 16.86
N LEU A 101 -0.04 0.48 18.08
CA LEU A 101 -0.58 1.77 18.51
C LEU A 101 0.48 2.89 18.45
N PHE A 102 1.71 2.59 18.84
CA PHE A 102 2.83 3.53 18.74
C PHE A 102 3.13 3.90 17.28
N ARG A 103 3.29 2.91 16.40
CA ARG A 103 3.51 3.11 14.95
C ARG A 103 2.36 3.87 14.30
N HIS A 104 1.11 3.60 14.71
CA HIS A 104 -0.06 4.33 14.23
C HIS A 104 -0.02 5.80 14.62
N LYS A 105 0.34 6.13 15.87
CA LYS A 105 0.52 7.53 16.32
C LYS A 105 1.63 8.23 15.52
N LEU A 106 2.78 7.57 15.31
CA LEU A 106 3.87 8.09 14.49
C LEU A 106 3.41 8.36 13.05
N TRP A 107 2.71 7.41 12.43
CA TRP A 107 2.18 7.55 11.08
C TRP A 107 1.20 8.73 10.98
N LYS A 108 0.29 8.84 11.95
CA LYS A 108 -0.69 9.93 12.03
C LYS A 108 -0.02 11.29 12.20
N VAL A 109 0.92 11.44 13.13
CA VAL A 109 1.61 12.72 13.34
C VAL A 109 2.46 13.09 12.13
N SER A 110 3.07 12.11 11.45
CA SER A 110 3.81 12.33 10.21
C SER A 110 2.93 12.91 9.11
N GLY A 111 1.74 12.35 8.90
CA GLY A 111 0.76 12.84 7.94
C GLY A 111 0.27 14.26 8.27
N LEU A 112 -0.10 14.51 9.52
CA LEU A 112 -0.54 15.83 9.99
C LEU A 112 0.57 16.88 9.86
N ASN A 113 1.80 16.53 10.22
CA ASN A 113 2.96 17.42 10.13
C ASN A 113 3.37 17.73 8.67
N LYS A 114 3.08 16.84 7.72
CA LYS A 114 3.22 17.16 6.29
C LYS A 114 2.12 18.10 5.83
N ARG A 115 0.86 17.84 6.22
CA ARG A 115 -0.29 18.68 5.86
C ARG A 115 -0.18 20.09 6.42
N SER A 116 0.37 20.27 7.62
CA SER A 116 0.54 21.60 8.23
C SER A 116 1.50 22.51 7.46
N LYS A 117 2.37 21.95 6.62
CA LYS A 117 3.29 22.71 5.76
C LYS A 117 2.63 23.24 4.48
N ILE A 118 1.44 22.76 4.13
CA ILE A 118 0.69 23.23 2.97
C ILE A 118 0.01 24.56 3.34
N THR A 119 0.13 25.59 2.49
CA THR A 119 -0.47 26.91 2.79
C THR A 119 -2.00 26.86 2.73
N ALA A 120 -2.69 27.12 3.85
CA ALA A 120 -4.14 27.24 3.88
C ALA A 120 -4.63 28.60 3.36
N ARG A 121 -5.38 28.59 2.25
CA ARG A 121 -5.92 29.81 1.63
C ARG A 121 -7.33 30.18 2.13
N SER A 122 -8.19 29.19 2.39
CA SER A 122 -9.57 29.43 2.84
C SER A 122 -9.68 29.56 4.37
N LYS A 123 -10.74 30.24 4.84
CA LYS A 123 -11.03 30.36 6.28
C LYS A 123 -11.26 28.98 6.93
N ALA A 124 -11.99 28.09 6.24
CA ALA A 124 -12.23 26.72 6.69
C ALA A 124 -10.93 25.92 6.82
N SER A 125 -10.04 25.98 5.82
CA SER A 125 -8.74 25.30 5.86
C SER A 125 -7.84 25.81 6.99
N LYS A 126 -7.88 27.13 7.28
CA LYS A 126 -7.13 27.71 8.41
C LYS A 126 -7.64 27.21 9.76
N THR A 127 -8.97 27.11 9.94
CA THR A 127 -9.57 26.53 11.15
C THR A 127 -9.14 25.08 11.34
N VAL A 128 -9.18 24.28 10.28
CA VAL A 128 -8.73 22.88 10.30
C VAL A 128 -7.25 22.77 10.69
N GLN A 129 -6.37 23.58 10.08
CA GLN A 129 -4.95 23.59 10.43
C GLN A 129 -4.68 23.98 11.89
N LYS A 130 -5.45 24.92 12.44
CA LYS A 130 -5.31 25.30 13.86
C LYS A 130 -5.64 24.13 14.79
N GLY A 131 -6.75 23.43 14.56
CA GLY A 131 -7.13 22.25 15.35
C GLY A 131 -6.11 21.10 15.20
N GLU A 132 -5.55 20.93 14.01
CA GLU A 132 -4.50 19.94 13.78
C GLU A 132 -3.20 20.23 14.49
N ALA A 133 -2.82 21.51 14.65
CA ALA A 133 -1.61 21.89 15.39
C ALA A 133 -1.69 21.44 16.85
N GLU A 134 -2.86 21.60 17.49
CA GLU A 134 -3.13 21.10 18.84
C GLU A 134 -3.05 19.57 18.89
N ARG A 135 -3.61 18.89 17.89
CA ARG A 135 -3.55 17.43 17.80
C ARG A 135 -2.13 16.91 17.60
N ILE A 136 -1.31 17.58 16.78
CA ILE A 136 0.11 17.27 16.59
C ILE A 136 0.85 17.37 17.92
N LYS A 137 0.62 18.45 18.69
CA LYS A 137 1.25 18.64 20.01
C LYS A 137 0.90 17.49 20.97
N SER A 138 -0.38 17.14 21.06
CA SER A 138 -0.87 16.02 21.89
C SER A 138 -0.24 14.69 21.46
N LEU A 139 -0.23 14.38 20.16
CA LEU A 139 0.38 13.13 19.65
C LEU A 139 1.88 13.06 19.95
N LYS A 140 2.63 14.16 19.77
CA LYS A 140 4.06 14.21 20.10
C LYS A 140 4.31 13.92 21.57
N GLN A 141 3.52 14.50 22.46
CA GLN A 141 3.63 14.22 23.89
C GLN A 141 3.39 12.74 24.19
N GLU A 142 2.31 12.15 23.66
CA GLU A 142 2.01 10.72 23.82
C GLU A 142 3.13 9.81 23.26
N ILE A 143 3.74 10.19 22.13
CA ILE A 143 4.85 9.46 21.51
C ILE A 143 6.09 9.51 22.41
N THR A 144 6.47 10.69 22.91
CA THR A 144 7.69 10.86 23.73
C THR A 144 7.61 10.18 25.09
N GLN A 145 6.39 9.94 25.59
CA GLN A 145 6.15 9.22 26.85
C GLN A 145 6.12 7.69 26.66
N SER A 146 6.11 7.20 25.41
CA SER A 146 6.03 5.77 25.13
C SER A 146 7.35 5.04 25.46
N PRO A 147 7.30 3.80 25.99
CA PRO A 147 8.48 2.96 26.16
C PRO A 147 9.30 2.79 24.87
N PHE A 148 8.64 2.76 23.70
CA PHE A 148 9.31 2.64 22.41
C PHE A 148 10.16 3.86 22.05
N TYR A 149 9.83 5.05 22.56
CA TYR A 149 10.65 6.25 22.38
C TYR A 149 11.75 6.32 23.45
N VAL A 150 11.41 6.09 24.73
CA VAL A 150 12.35 6.16 25.85
C VAL A 150 13.52 5.20 25.66
N ASN A 151 13.23 3.98 25.21
CA ASN A 151 14.22 2.93 25.00
C ASN A 151 14.87 2.97 23.61
N ALA A 152 14.44 3.85 22.71
CA ALA A 152 15.02 3.95 21.38
C ALA A 152 16.47 4.45 21.42
N ASN A 153 17.30 3.96 20.50
CA ASN A 153 18.64 4.51 20.30
C ASN A 153 18.58 5.95 19.73
N ARG A 154 19.73 6.62 19.69
CA ARG A 154 19.83 8.02 19.23
C ARG A 154 19.34 8.22 17.79
N GLU A 155 19.63 7.28 16.90
CA GLU A 155 19.23 7.38 15.49
C GLU A 155 17.70 7.24 15.33
N THR A 156 17.11 6.24 15.97
CA THR A 156 15.66 6.03 15.97
C THR A 156 14.92 7.21 16.60
N ARG A 157 15.42 7.76 17.71
CA ARG A 157 14.85 8.98 18.32
C ARG A 157 14.88 10.16 17.35
N LYS A 158 15.99 10.37 16.64
CA LYS A 158 16.09 11.43 15.63
C LYS A 158 15.04 11.28 14.53
N GLU A 159 14.78 10.07 14.03
CA GLU A 159 13.73 9.83 13.04
C GLU A 159 12.34 10.14 13.60
N ILE A 160 12.07 9.73 14.84
CA ILE A 160 10.80 10.01 15.54
C ILE A 160 10.61 11.52 15.74
N ASP A 161 11.64 12.24 16.18
CA ASP A 161 11.60 13.69 16.42
C ASP A 161 11.32 14.47 15.12
N ASN A 162 11.85 13.98 14.01
CA ASN A 162 11.57 14.47 12.66
C ASN A 162 10.17 14.09 12.14
N CYS A 163 9.33 13.46 12.97
CA CYS A 163 8.02 12.94 12.62
C CYS A 163 8.07 11.92 11.47
N SER A 164 9.15 11.15 11.36
CA SER A 164 9.21 10.00 10.46
C SER A 164 8.54 8.80 11.12
N TRP A 165 7.65 8.14 10.41
CA TRP A 165 7.05 6.87 10.85
C TRP A 165 7.76 5.66 10.25
N LYS A 166 8.54 5.86 9.20
CA LYS A 166 9.35 4.81 8.59
C LYS A 166 10.68 4.74 9.36
N PRO A 167 11.21 3.53 9.64
CA PRO A 167 12.55 3.40 10.19
C PRO A 167 13.60 3.94 9.21
N LYS A 168 14.82 4.20 9.70
CA LYS A 168 15.98 4.51 8.85
C LYS A 168 16.16 3.38 7.82
N GLY A 169 16.29 3.72 6.54
CA GLY A 169 16.25 2.75 5.43
C GLY A 169 14.86 2.56 4.80
N GLY A 170 13.82 3.16 5.36
CA GLY A 170 12.54 3.36 4.70
C GLY A 170 11.81 2.06 4.36
N VAL A 171 11.38 1.95 3.10
CA VAL A 171 10.58 0.81 2.62
C VAL A 171 11.35 -0.50 2.62
N TYR A 172 12.67 -0.48 2.44
CA TYR A 172 13.50 -1.70 2.41
C TYR A 172 13.66 -2.33 3.80
N VAL A 173 13.71 -1.51 4.85
CA VAL A 173 13.70 -2.04 6.22
C VAL A 173 12.32 -2.57 6.57
N ILE A 174 11.25 -1.87 6.16
CA ILE A 174 9.89 -2.38 6.33
C ILE A 174 9.70 -3.69 5.56
N SER A 175 10.23 -3.82 4.34
CA SER A 175 10.15 -5.06 3.58
C SER A 175 10.90 -6.20 4.26
N GLY A 176 12.00 -5.92 4.97
CA GLY A 176 12.72 -6.91 5.79
C GLY A 176 11.90 -7.47 6.95
N HIS A 177 10.89 -6.73 7.41
CA HIS A 177 9.98 -7.17 8.48
C HIS A 177 8.75 -7.93 7.96
N ILE A 178 8.59 -8.03 6.64
CA ILE A 178 7.54 -8.85 6.05
C ILE A 178 8.18 -10.09 5.42
N ASP A 179 7.42 -11.18 5.40
CA ASP A 179 7.86 -12.45 4.81
C ASP A 179 7.86 -12.40 3.27
N ILE A 180 8.72 -11.55 2.69
CA ILE A 180 8.98 -11.40 1.26
C ILE A 180 10.50 -11.37 1.05
N HIS A 181 10.97 -12.12 0.04
CA HIS A 181 12.38 -12.14 -0.32
C HIS A 181 12.89 -10.74 -0.73
N GLN A 182 13.98 -10.27 -0.10
CA GLN A 182 14.42 -8.87 -0.22
C GLN A 182 14.89 -8.50 -1.63
N ARG A 183 15.64 -9.39 -2.29
CA ARG A 183 16.13 -9.12 -3.66
C ARG A 183 14.97 -9.03 -4.64
N TYR A 184 14.04 -9.97 -4.55
CA TYR A 184 12.83 -9.99 -5.36
C TYR A 184 11.98 -8.72 -5.16
N PHE A 185 11.77 -8.33 -3.89
CA PHE A 185 11.09 -7.08 -3.57
C PHE A 185 11.83 -5.86 -4.15
N SER A 186 13.15 -5.78 -3.96
CA SER A 186 13.97 -4.67 -4.44
C SER A 186 13.91 -4.53 -5.96
N ASP A 187 14.08 -5.63 -6.71
CA ASP A 187 14.05 -5.61 -8.17
C ASP A 187 12.71 -5.07 -8.69
N ILE A 188 11.60 -5.59 -8.14
CA ILE A 188 10.25 -5.14 -8.47
C ILE A 188 10.02 -3.68 -8.09
N TYR A 189 10.28 -3.34 -6.83
CA TYR A 189 9.98 -2.01 -6.31
C TYR A 189 10.80 -0.92 -7.00
N ASN A 190 12.07 -1.20 -7.30
CA ASN A 190 12.93 -0.28 -8.03
C ASN A 190 12.40 -0.08 -9.44
N HIS A 191 12.15 -1.16 -10.19
CA HIS A 191 11.62 -1.08 -11.55
C HIS A 191 10.34 -0.22 -11.62
N LEU A 192 9.36 -0.47 -10.74
CA LEU A 192 8.12 0.31 -10.71
C LEU A 192 8.36 1.77 -10.28
N SER A 193 9.37 2.04 -9.45
CA SER A 193 9.74 3.40 -9.03
C SER A 193 10.36 4.20 -10.16
N GLU A 194 11.06 3.56 -11.09
CA GLU A 194 11.63 4.24 -12.26
C GLU A 194 10.55 4.92 -13.12
N HIS A 195 9.34 4.35 -13.21
CA HIS A 195 8.19 4.97 -13.89
C HIS A 195 7.64 6.19 -13.13
N ALA A 196 7.70 6.19 -11.80
CA ALA A 196 7.24 7.32 -10.99
C ALA A 196 8.23 8.51 -11.04
N HIS A 197 9.51 8.24 -11.30
CA HIS A 197 10.57 9.24 -11.31
C HIS A 197 10.94 9.74 -12.71
N ALA A 198 10.22 9.29 -13.74
CA ALA A 198 10.53 9.59 -15.15
C ALA A 198 11.97 9.22 -15.52
N SER A 199 12.49 8.13 -14.94
CA SER A 199 13.82 7.65 -15.23
C SER A 199 13.92 7.11 -16.65
N TYR A 200 15.15 6.97 -17.15
CA TYR A 200 15.38 6.64 -18.56
C TYR A 200 14.75 5.30 -18.99
N ILE A 201 14.65 4.30 -18.11
CA ILE A 201 13.96 3.04 -18.45
C ILE A 201 12.47 3.26 -18.77
N SER A 202 11.79 4.16 -18.06
CA SER A 202 10.39 4.49 -18.35
C SER A 202 10.26 5.17 -19.72
N VAL A 203 11.23 6.02 -20.08
CA VAL A 203 11.31 6.65 -21.39
C VAL A 203 11.54 5.62 -22.49
N LEU A 204 12.48 4.69 -22.29
CA LEU A 204 12.76 3.61 -23.25
C LEU A 204 11.52 2.74 -23.48
N GLN A 205 10.88 2.27 -22.41
CA GLN A 205 9.70 1.41 -22.52
C GLN A 205 8.51 2.13 -23.16
N THR A 206 8.29 3.41 -22.86
CA THR A 206 7.23 4.19 -23.52
C THR A 206 7.55 4.47 -24.99
N ARG A 207 8.82 4.69 -25.35
CA ARG A 207 9.23 4.87 -26.75
C ARG A 207 9.11 3.59 -27.55
N ASP A 208 9.55 2.46 -26.98
CA ASP A 208 9.70 1.20 -27.69
C ASP A 208 8.37 0.40 -27.75
N ALA A 209 7.40 0.70 -26.89
CA ALA A 209 6.06 0.10 -26.92
C ALA A 209 5.14 0.77 -27.95
N GLU A 210 5.49 0.61 -29.23
CA GLU A 210 4.84 1.31 -30.35
C GLU A 210 3.39 0.84 -30.60
N ASN A 211 3.08 -0.42 -30.34
CA ASN A 211 1.76 -1.01 -30.57
C ASN A 211 1.03 -1.36 -29.26
N LEU A 212 -0.28 -1.60 -29.36
CA LEU A 212 -1.12 -1.92 -28.20
C LEU A 212 -0.71 -3.23 -27.51
N GLU A 213 -0.18 -4.20 -28.25
CA GLU A 213 0.22 -5.50 -27.68
C GLU A 213 1.42 -5.33 -26.74
N ASP A 214 2.43 -4.56 -27.14
CA ASP A 214 3.60 -4.25 -26.30
C ASP A 214 3.18 -3.49 -25.03
N GLN A 215 2.28 -2.52 -25.18
CA GLN A 215 1.76 -1.75 -24.04
C GLN A 215 0.95 -2.64 -23.08
N GLN A 216 0.14 -3.55 -23.61
CA GLN A 216 -0.61 -4.54 -22.82
C GLN A 216 0.30 -5.53 -22.11
N MET A 217 1.38 -5.98 -22.76
CA MET A 217 2.38 -6.86 -22.17
C MET A 217 3.05 -6.18 -20.97
N LEU A 218 3.54 -4.94 -21.15
CA LEU A 218 4.18 -4.16 -20.07
C LEU A 218 3.21 -3.92 -18.89
N ALA A 219 1.97 -3.55 -19.18
CA ALA A 219 0.93 -3.41 -18.16
C ALA A 219 0.62 -4.75 -17.46
N GLY A 220 0.59 -5.87 -18.21
CA GLY A 220 0.39 -7.22 -17.71
C GLY A 220 1.46 -7.65 -16.72
N SER A 221 2.74 -7.40 -17.02
CA SER A 221 3.85 -7.69 -16.11
C SER A 221 3.70 -6.96 -14.77
N ALA A 222 3.29 -5.69 -14.79
CA ALA A 222 3.02 -4.94 -13.56
C ALA A 222 1.77 -5.47 -12.82
N ARG A 223 0.70 -5.83 -13.54
CA ARG A 223 -0.53 -6.39 -12.95
C ARG A 223 -0.30 -7.71 -12.21
N GLN A 224 0.55 -8.59 -12.72
CA GLN A 224 0.87 -9.86 -12.04
C GLN A 224 1.35 -9.65 -10.60
N MET A 225 2.06 -8.55 -10.33
CA MET A 225 2.54 -8.20 -9.00
C MET A 225 1.41 -7.88 -8.02
N LEU A 226 0.24 -7.44 -8.52
CA LEU A 226 -0.93 -7.19 -7.67
C LEU A 226 -1.50 -8.47 -7.07
N CYS A 227 -1.38 -9.63 -7.73
CA CYS A 227 -1.82 -10.90 -7.14
C CYS A 227 -1.06 -11.20 -5.84
N MET A 228 0.26 -11.00 -5.86
CA MET A 228 1.11 -11.13 -4.68
C MET A 228 0.76 -10.10 -3.60
N VAL A 229 0.57 -8.83 -3.99
CA VAL A 229 0.19 -7.76 -3.05
C VAL A 229 -1.14 -8.09 -2.37
N LEU A 230 -2.14 -8.52 -3.15
CA LEU A 230 -3.46 -8.90 -2.65
C LEU A 230 -3.40 -10.09 -1.72
N ALA A 231 -2.66 -11.14 -2.07
CA ALA A 231 -2.49 -12.31 -1.22
C ALA A 231 -1.92 -11.92 0.16
N HIS A 232 -0.80 -11.20 0.17
CA HIS A 232 -0.18 -10.70 1.41
C HIS A 232 -1.11 -9.78 2.19
N PHE A 233 -1.88 -8.91 1.51
CA PHE A 233 -2.81 -8.01 2.16
C PHE A 233 -3.99 -8.74 2.77
N LEU A 234 -4.59 -9.72 2.06
CA LEU A 234 -5.75 -10.49 2.53
C LEU A 234 -5.42 -11.24 3.83
N PHE A 235 -4.28 -11.94 3.89
CA PHE A 235 -3.87 -12.62 5.12
C PHE A 235 -3.59 -11.64 6.26
N ALA A 236 -2.93 -10.52 5.98
CA ALA A 236 -2.65 -9.47 6.96
C ALA A 236 -3.95 -8.82 7.49
N TYR A 237 -4.91 -8.54 6.60
CA TYR A 237 -6.18 -7.92 6.92
C TYR A 237 -7.05 -8.86 7.76
N SER A 238 -7.13 -10.13 7.39
CA SER A 238 -7.88 -11.16 8.13
C SER A 238 -7.33 -11.42 9.53
N LYS A 239 -6.02 -11.24 9.76
CA LYS A 239 -5.44 -11.27 11.12
C LYS A 239 -6.02 -10.16 12.02
N LEU A 240 -6.30 -8.98 11.44
CA LEU A 240 -6.79 -7.82 12.19
C LEU A 240 -8.32 -7.81 12.39
N PHE A 241 -9.05 -8.42 11.44
CA PHE A 241 -10.51 -8.39 11.33
C PHE A 241 -11.12 -9.81 11.24
N PRO A 242 -11.71 -10.33 12.33
CA PRO A 242 -12.23 -11.70 12.36
C PRO A 242 -13.33 -12.01 11.33
N ASN A 243 -14.14 -11.05 10.89
CA ASN A 243 -15.15 -11.34 9.86
C ASN A 243 -14.52 -11.47 8.48
N ALA A 244 -13.45 -10.73 8.20
CA ALA A 244 -12.67 -10.91 6.98
C ALA A 244 -12.01 -12.29 6.93
N LEU A 245 -11.55 -12.81 8.08
CA LEU A 245 -11.04 -14.20 8.15
C LEU A 245 -12.11 -15.22 7.75
N LYS A 246 -13.33 -15.10 8.29
CA LYS A 246 -14.45 -15.99 7.94
C LYS A 246 -14.76 -15.96 6.44
N ILE A 247 -14.72 -14.77 5.83
CA ILE A 247 -14.96 -14.62 4.39
C ILE A 247 -13.83 -15.27 3.59
N LEU A 248 -12.58 -14.99 3.96
CA LEU A 248 -11.39 -15.57 3.34
C LEU A 248 -11.43 -17.11 3.39
N GLU A 249 -11.81 -17.71 4.51
CA GLU A 249 -11.90 -19.17 4.69
C GLU A 249 -13.12 -19.80 4.01
N SER A 250 -14.20 -19.04 3.80
CA SER A 250 -15.43 -19.54 3.18
C SER A 250 -15.31 -19.79 1.66
N ASP A 251 -14.35 -19.15 1.00
CA ASP A 251 -14.08 -19.30 -0.43
C ASP A 251 -12.82 -20.17 -0.62
N ALA A 252 -12.98 -21.49 -0.58
CA ALA A 252 -11.87 -22.43 -0.63
C ALA A 252 -11.02 -22.32 -1.91
N GLU A 253 -11.65 -21.98 -3.04
CA GLU A 253 -10.95 -21.80 -4.31
C GLU A 253 -10.07 -20.55 -4.26
N THR A 254 -10.64 -19.39 -3.94
CA THR A 254 -9.87 -18.14 -3.90
C THR A 254 -8.87 -18.15 -2.75
N TYR A 255 -9.15 -18.83 -1.64
CA TYR A 255 -8.18 -19.08 -0.57
C TYR A 255 -6.93 -19.82 -1.07
N LYS A 256 -7.12 -20.85 -1.88
CA LYS A 256 -6.01 -21.59 -2.49
C LYS A 256 -5.21 -20.69 -3.44
N ILE A 257 -5.89 -19.87 -4.26
CA ILE A 257 -5.23 -18.88 -5.13
C ILE A 257 -4.41 -17.89 -4.29
N ALA A 258 -4.99 -17.32 -3.23
CA ALA A 258 -4.29 -16.40 -2.34
C ALA A 258 -3.07 -17.09 -1.70
N THR A 259 -3.19 -18.34 -1.28
CA THR A 259 -2.08 -19.12 -0.72
C THR A 259 -0.94 -19.30 -1.74
N ASN A 260 -1.27 -19.62 -3.00
CA ASN A 260 -0.27 -19.78 -4.07
C ASN A 260 0.48 -18.46 -4.36
N TRP A 261 -0.24 -17.34 -4.35
CA TRP A 261 0.34 -16.01 -4.57
C TRP A 261 1.01 -15.41 -3.32
N HIS A 262 0.86 -16.04 -2.15
CA HIS A 262 1.50 -15.64 -0.90
C HIS A 262 2.96 -16.12 -0.88
N LEU A 263 3.75 -15.62 -1.83
CA LEU A 263 5.16 -15.95 -1.99
C LEU A 263 5.97 -15.45 -0.79
N LYS A 264 6.26 -16.38 0.11
CA LYS A 264 7.18 -16.23 1.25
C LYS A 264 8.64 -16.28 0.84
N THR A 265 9.52 -15.81 1.74
CA THR A 265 10.97 -15.81 1.56
C THR A 265 11.51 -17.19 1.17
N SER A 266 11.07 -18.23 1.87
CA SER A 266 11.52 -19.61 1.65
C SER A 266 11.24 -20.15 0.25
N HIS A 267 10.23 -19.66 -0.45
CA HIS A 267 9.90 -20.12 -1.80
C HIS A 267 10.86 -19.57 -2.86
N LEU A 268 11.50 -18.42 -2.59
CA LEU A 268 12.28 -17.67 -3.57
C LEU A 268 13.79 -17.80 -3.37
N ASN A 269 14.26 -18.35 -2.25
CA ASN A 269 15.69 -18.59 -2.03
C ASN A 269 16.29 -19.43 -3.17
N MET A 270 15.62 -20.51 -3.59
CA MET A 270 16.09 -21.37 -4.70
C MET A 270 16.24 -20.66 -6.05
N LEU A 271 15.61 -19.49 -6.24
CA LEU A 271 15.69 -18.71 -7.49
C LEU A 271 16.71 -17.56 -7.42
N TYR A 272 17.16 -17.20 -6.22
CA TYR A 272 17.99 -16.02 -5.98
C TYR A 272 19.31 -16.30 -5.24
N ASP A 273 19.54 -17.56 -4.84
CA ASP A 273 20.82 -18.11 -4.36
C ASP A 273 21.87 -18.16 -5.48
#